data_AF-A0A934CPB8-F1
#
_entry.id   AF-A0A934CPB8-F1
#
_cell.length_a   1.000
_cell.length_b   1.000
_cell.length_c   1.000
_cell.angle_alpha   90.00
_cell.angle_beta   90.00
_cell.angle_gamma   90.00
#
_symmetry.space_group_name_H-M   'P 1'
#
loop_
_entity.id
_entity.type
_entity.pdbx_description
1 polymer ?
#
loop_
_entity_poly.entity_id
_entity_poly.type
_entity_poly.pdbx_seq_one_letter_code
_entity_poly.pdbx_strand_id
1 'polypeptide(L)' 'MNFFSRIVDYLKSTRLEAKNVNWPTRRETMRFTALVIAVSLAVAVFLFLLDLFFIYLLETFIL' A
#
# COMPACT_ATOMS: atom_id res chain seq x y z
N MET A 1 -28.31 32.99 2.11
CA MET A 1 -27.60 31.92 1.38
C MET A 1 -27.39 30.77 2.35
N ASN A 2 -28.09 29.66 2.14
CA ASN A 2 -28.20 28.60 3.15
C ASN A 2 -26.89 27.80 3.19
N PHE A 3 -26.33 27.58 4.38
CA PHE A 3 -25.12 26.78 4.62
C PHE A 3 -25.15 25.42 3.88
N PHE A 4 -26.34 24.82 3.79
CA PHE A 4 -26.61 23.58 3.07
C PHE A 4 -26.27 23.65 1.57
N SER A 5 -26.50 24.78 0.89
CA SER A 5 -26.18 24.92 -0.54
C SER A 5 -24.67 24.94 -0.78
N ARG A 6 -23.89 25.58 0.11
CA ARG A 6 -22.43 25.62 0.01
C ARG A 6 -21.78 24.24 0.11
N ILE A 7 -22.29 23.36 0.96
CA ILE A 7 -21.79 21.98 1.09
C ILE A 7 -22.10 21.16 -0.17
N VAL A 8 -23.30 21.31 -0.71
CA VAL A 8 -23.70 20.63 -1.96
C VAL A 8 -22.86 21.12 -3.14
N ASP A 9 -22.62 22.43 -3.23
CA ASP A 9 -21.77 23.01 -4.26
C ASP A 9 -20.31 22.53 -4.13
N TYR A 10 -19.78 22.48 -2.90
CA TYR A 10 -18.43 21.96 -2.61
C TYR A 10 -18.26 20.50 -3.04
N LEU A 11 -19.19 19.62 -2.66
CA LEU A 11 -19.18 18.21 -3.08
C LEU A 11 -19.30 18.05 -4.59
N LYS A 12 -20.08 18.91 -5.25
CA LYS A 12 -20.24 18.92 -6.70
C LYS A 12 -18.94 19.32 -7.41
N SER A 13 -18.23 20.33 -6.89
CA SER A 13 -16.89 20.71 -7.38
C SER A 13 -15.84 19.62 -7.15
N THR A 14 -15.81 18.98 -5.97
CA THR A 14 -14.87 17.88 -5.68
C THR A 14 -15.10 16.68 -6.60
N ARG A 15 -16.37 16.37 -6.93
CA ARG A 15 -16.70 15.30 -7.87
C ARG A 15 -16.23 15.61 -9.30
N LEU A 16 -16.23 16.88 -9.71
CA LEU A 16 -15.72 17.33 -11.00
C LEU A 16 -14.19 17.19 -11.07
N GLU A 17 -13.47 17.57 -10.02
CA GLU A 17 -12.02 17.39 -9.92
C GLU A 17 -11.61 15.91 -9.83
N ALA A 18 -12.35 15.11 -9.06
CA ALA A 18 -12.13 13.67 -8.96
C ALA A 18 -12.28 12.94 -10.30
N LYS A 19 -13.02 13.53 -11.26
CA LYS A 19 -13.19 13.00 -12.61
C LYS A 19 -11.98 13.27 -13.52
N ASN A 20 -11.17 14.29 -13.20
CA ASN A 20 -9.90 14.57 -13.86
C ASN A 20 -8.73 13.75 -13.29
N VAL A 21 -8.98 12.95 -12.26
CA VAL A 21 -7.98 12.03 -11.72
C VAL A 21 -7.74 10.93 -12.75
N ASN A 22 -6.50 10.83 -13.23
CA ASN A 22 -6.07 9.72 -14.07
C ASN A 22 -5.95 8.46 -13.20
N TRP A 23 -7.02 7.68 -13.17
CA TRP A 23 -6.98 6.35 -12.58
C TRP A 23 -6.12 5.42 -13.43
N PRO A 24 -5.29 4.57 -12.80
CA PRO A 24 -4.46 3.62 -13.51
C PRO A 24 -5.34 2.66 -14.33
N THR A 25 -4.83 2.27 -15.49
CA THR A 25 -5.50 1.28 -16.32
C THR A 25 -5.51 -0.08 -15.61
N ARG A 26 -6.47 -0.96 -15.92
CA ARG A 26 -6.57 -2.30 -15.31
C ARG A 26 -5.25 -3.09 -15.36
N ARG A 27 -4.47 -2.89 -16.43
CA ARG A 27 -3.17 -3.54 -16.63
C ARG A 27 -2.10 -2.98 -15.71
N GLU A 28 -2.08 -1.67 -15.48
CA GLU A 28 -1.16 -1.01 -14.54
C GLU A 28 -1.48 -1.41 -13.12
N THR A 29 -2.76 -1.43 -12.73
CA THR A 29 -3.18 -1.89 -11.40
C THR A 29 -2.69 -3.30 -11.12
N MET A 30 -2.87 -4.23 -12.08
CA MET A 30 -2.35 -5.60 -11.93
C MET A 30 -0.83 -5.65 -11.79
N ARG A 31 -0.08 -4.83 -12.53
CA ARG A 31 1.38 -4.77 -12.42
C ARG A 31 1.83 -4.27 -11.06
N PHE A 32 1.20 -3.21 -10.55
CA PHE A 32 1.50 -2.68 -9.23
C PHE A 32 1.15 -3.68 -8.13
N THR A 33 0.01 -4.36 -8.21
CA THR A 33 -0.33 -5.42 -7.26
C THR A 33 0.67 -6.57 -7.29
N ALA A 34 1.07 -7.03 -8.48
CA ALA A 34 2.07 -8.08 -8.63
C ALA A 34 3.43 -7.67 -8.05
N LEU A 35 3.85 -6.41 -8.26
CA LEU A 35 5.07 -5.84 -7.68
C LEU A 35 5.01 -5.86 -6.15
N VAL A 36 3.90 -5.40 -5.56
CA VAL A 36 3.71 -5.38 -4.10
C VAL A 36 3.77 -6.79 -3.51
N ILE A 37 3.16 -7.77 -4.17
CA ILE A 37 3.23 -9.18 -3.75
C ILE A 37 4.68 -9.68 -3.78
N ALA A 38 5.40 -9.41 -4.88
CA ALA A 38 6.80 -9.84 -5.01
C ALA A 38 7.70 -9.23 -3.93
N VAL A 39 7.59 -7.92 -3.68
CA VAL A 39 8.38 -7.24 -2.65
C VAL A 39 8.01 -7.75 -1.25
N SER A 40 6.72 -7.91 -0.96
CA SER A 40 6.26 -8.46 0.32
C SER A 40 6.83 -9.86 0.58
N LEU A 41 6.85 -10.72 -0.46
CA LEU A 41 7.41 -12.06 -0.37
C LEU A 41 8.92 -12.03 -0.12
N ALA A 42 9.64 -11.14 -0.81
CA ALA A 42 11.08 -10.97 -0.63
C ALA A 42 11.44 -10.52 0.79
N VAL A 43 10.67 -9.56 1.35
CA VAL A 43 10.85 -9.11 2.74
C VAL A 43 10.53 -10.22 3.73
N ALA A 44 9.47 -11.00 3.50
CA ALA A 44 9.12 -12.13 4.35
C ALA A 44 10.23 -13.19 4.41
N VAL A 45 10.80 -13.55 3.25
CA VAL A 45 11.94 -14.48 3.19
C VAL A 45 13.18 -13.89 3.88
N PHE A 46 13.46 -12.62 3.67
CA PHE A 46 14.60 -11.95 4.30
C PHE A 46 14.50 -11.97 5.82
N LEU A 47 13.34 -11.59 6.39
CA LEU A 47 13.13 -11.62 7.83
C LEU A 47 13.20 -13.05 8.38
N PHE A 48 12.58 -14.02 7.70
CA PHE A 48 12.64 -15.43 8.09
C PHE A 48 14.08 -15.95 8.19
N LEU A 49 14.94 -15.61 7.22
CA LEU A 49 16.35 -16.00 7.24
C LEU A 49 17.10 -15.34 8.39
N LEU A 50 16.82 -14.08 8.68
CA LEU A 50 17.41 -13.38 9.82
C LEU A 50 16.98 -14.02 11.15
N ASP A 51 15.70 -14.35 11.31
CA ASP A 51 15.20 -14.99 12.53
C ASP A 51 15.91 -16.33 12.78
N LEU A 52 16.06 -17.17 11.74
CA LEU A 52 16.81 -18.42 11.84
C LEU A 52 18.28 -18.19 12.20
N PHE A 53 18.92 -17.20 11.57
CA PHE A 53 20.31 -16.86 11.87
C PHE A 53 20.49 -16.41 13.33
N PHE A 54 19.59 -15.56 13.83
CA PHE A 54 19.64 -15.11 15.22
C PHE A 54 19.35 -16.25 16.20
N ILE A 55 18.40 -17.15 15.90
CA ILE A 55 18.15 -18.34 16.73
C ILE A 55 19.42 -19.19 16.83
N TYR A 56 20.04 -19.52 15.70
CA TYR A 56 21.27 -20.30 15.66
C TYR A 56 22.41 -19.64 16.45
N LEU A 57 22.56 -18.32 16.32
CA LEU A 57 23.58 -17.56 17.03
C LEU A 57 23.33 -17.60 18.55
N LEU A 58 22.09 -17.39 18.99
CA LEU A 58 21.72 -17.42 20.41
C LEU A 58 21.90 -18.82 21.01
N GLU A 59 21.49 -19.87 20.29
CA GLU A 59 21.69 -21.27 20.72
C GLU A 59 23.17 -21.64 20.83
N THR A 60 24.03 -21.10 19.95
CA THR A 60 25.47 -21.43 19.97
C THR A 60 26.26 -20.65 21.03
N PHE A 61 25.86 -19.41 21.32
CA PHE A 61 26.64 -18.51 22.20
C PHE A 61 26.10 -18.39 23.62
N ILE A 62 24.80 -18.61 23.86
CA ILE A 62 24.16 -18.39 25.18
C ILE A 62 23.77 -19.69 25.87
N LEU A 63 23.18 -20.63 25.13
CA LEU A 63 22.82 -21.97 25.63
C LEU A 63 24.01 -22.93 25.51
#